data_AF-A0A3E1EQH9-F1
#
_entry.id   AF-A0A3E1EQH9-F1
#
_cell.length_a   1.000
_cell.length_b   1.000
_cell.length_c   1.000
_cell.angle_alpha   90.00
_cell.angle_beta   90.00
_cell.angle_gamma   90.00
#
_symmetry.space_group_name_H-M   'P 1'
#
loop_
_entity.id
_entity.type
_entity.pdbx_description
1 polymer ?
#
loop_
_entity_poly.entity_id
_entity_poly.type
_entity_poly.pdbx_seq_one_letter_code
_entity_poly.pdbx_strand_id
1 'polypeptide(L)'
;MKSHHSSAALILLIALASALPATAAPQSSTPPAETSKTTPANHPETIEQAIPVAALLRSVKDSDTTLFLQCWDQPTTRKMGLSTTTAPKWLDQYKLGFDKAFGTWSPVDFTFTFTGDANSGTVTATFKDKSLPPLKVVRSLDAWKLAEK
;
A
#
# COMPACT_ATOMS: atom_id res chain seq x y z
N MET A 1 36.79 -14.56 43.88
CA MET A 1 37.27 -15.91 43.51
C MET A 1 36.26 -16.56 42.59
N LYS A 2 36.74 -17.29 41.59
CA LYS A 2 36.05 -18.18 40.63
C LYS A 2 35.37 -17.53 39.41
N SER A 3 36.25 -17.23 38.47
CA SER A 3 36.15 -17.44 37.03
C SER A 3 35.39 -18.71 36.63
N HIS A 4 34.62 -18.66 35.55
CA HIS A 4 34.45 -19.79 34.64
C HIS A 4 34.48 -19.31 33.18
N HIS A 5 35.44 -19.87 32.46
CA HIS A 5 35.65 -19.80 31.03
C HIS A 5 34.51 -20.48 30.24
N SER A 6 34.30 -20.07 28.99
CA SER A 6 34.24 -21.02 27.87
C SER A 6 34.51 -20.31 26.54
N SER A 7 35.62 -20.72 25.93
CA SER A 7 36.01 -20.50 24.54
C SER A 7 35.29 -21.48 23.61
N ALA A 8 35.03 -21.08 22.37
CA ALA A 8 35.14 -21.87 21.13
C ALA A 8 34.51 -21.04 19.99
N ALA A 9 35.29 -20.41 19.10
CA ALA A 9 35.90 -21.01 17.91
C ALA A 9 34.87 -21.59 16.93
N LEU A 10 34.61 -20.86 15.82
CA LEU A 10 34.33 -21.51 14.54
C LEU A 10 34.95 -20.67 13.41
N ILE A 11 35.86 -21.32 12.72
CA ILE A 11 36.64 -20.89 11.55
C ILE A 11 36.03 -21.58 10.31
N LEU A 12 36.33 -21.05 9.11
CA LEU A 12 36.28 -21.70 7.77
C LEU A 12 34.86 -21.73 7.11
N LEU A 13 34.62 -21.56 5.80
CA LEU A 13 35.41 -21.60 4.55
C LEU A 13 34.62 -20.89 3.41
N ILE A 14 35.33 -20.07 2.62
CA ILE A 14 35.40 -19.94 1.14
C ILE A 14 34.22 -20.42 0.26
N ALA A 15 33.75 -19.55 -0.67
CA ALA A 15 33.50 -19.82 -2.10
C ALA A 15 33.14 -18.48 -2.80
N LEU A 16 34.06 -17.83 -3.51
CA LEU A 16 34.34 -17.97 -4.94
C LEU A 16 33.08 -17.92 -5.83
N ALA A 17 32.77 -16.74 -6.36
CA ALA A 17 31.94 -16.60 -7.56
C ALA A 17 32.71 -15.75 -8.58
N SER A 18 33.28 -16.43 -9.55
CA SER A 18 33.92 -15.86 -10.73
C SER A 18 32.86 -15.28 -11.68
N ALA A 19 33.16 -14.06 -12.13
CA ALA A 19 32.98 -13.49 -13.47
C ALA A 19 31.87 -14.00 -14.41
N LEU A 20 31.13 -13.05 -14.98
CA LEU A 20 30.71 -13.04 -16.38
C LEU A 20 30.63 -11.58 -16.89
N PRO A 21 31.24 -11.25 -18.05
CA PRO A 21 31.07 -9.97 -18.74
C PRO A 21 30.09 -10.06 -19.95
N ALA A 22 29.91 -8.91 -20.62
CA ALA A 22 29.19 -8.62 -21.88
C ALA A 22 27.79 -8.00 -21.67
N THR A 23 27.58 -6.68 -21.79
CA THR A 23 27.55 -5.86 -23.02
C THR A 23 26.78 -6.50 -24.17
N ALA A 24 25.52 -6.12 -24.31
CA ALA A 24 24.80 -6.07 -25.58
C ALA A 24 23.95 -4.79 -25.60
N ALA A 25 24.09 -4.03 -26.70
CA ALA A 25 23.47 -2.74 -26.95
C ALA A 25 22.10 -2.90 -27.66
N PRO A 26 21.41 -1.83 -28.08
CA PRO A 26 19.96 -1.67 -27.95
C PRO A 26 19.15 -2.23 -29.12
N GLN A 27 17.89 -2.58 -28.88
CA GLN A 27 16.90 -2.74 -29.95
C GLN A 27 15.67 -1.86 -29.66
N SER A 28 15.54 -0.81 -30.47
CA SER A 28 14.28 -0.13 -30.72
C SER A 28 13.37 -1.07 -31.50
N SER A 29 12.15 -1.27 -31.01
CA SER A 29 11.03 -1.74 -31.83
C SER A 29 9.73 -1.21 -31.22
N THR A 30 9.01 -0.45 -32.01
CA THR A 30 7.63 0.00 -31.83
C THR A 30 6.99 -0.13 -33.21
N PRO A 31 5.66 -0.30 -33.37
CA PRO A 31 4.64 -1.06 -32.66
C PRO A 31 3.94 -2.07 -33.63
N PRO A 32 2.81 -2.70 -33.24
CA PRO A 32 1.53 -2.16 -33.75
C PRO A 32 0.40 -2.13 -32.72
N ALA A 33 -0.57 -1.28 -33.01
CA ALA A 33 -1.85 -1.16 -32.33
C ALA A 33 -2.64 -2.48 -32.37
N GLU A 34 -3.14 -2.92 -31.22
CA GLU A 34 -4.23 -3.88 -31.16
C GLU A 34 -5.37 -3.29 -30.35
N THR A 35 -6.51 -3.14 -31.03
CA THR A 35 -7.80 -2.76 -30.47
C THR A 35 -8.55 -4.06 -30.19
N SER A 36 -8.75 -4.41 -28.92
CA SER A 36 -9.65 -5.48 -28.46
C SER A 36 -10.37 -4.97 -27.21
N LYS A 37 -11.53 -4.30 -27.37
CA LYS A 37 -12.88 -4.89 -27.38
C LYS A 37 -13.27 -5.57 -26.05
N THR A 38 -13.87 -4.73 -25.19
CA THR A 38 -15.04 -4.96 -24.33
C THR A 38 -15.32 -6.39 -23.84
N THR A 39 -15.09 -6.61 -22.55
CA THR A 39 -15.88 -7.52 -21.71
C THR A 39 -16.51 -6.69 -20.59
N PRO A 40 -17.85 -6.58 -20.48
CA PRO A 40 -18.50 -5.96 -19.33
C PRO A 40 -18.63 -7.03 -18.25
N ALA A 41 -17.59 -7.16 -17.42
CA ALA A 41 -17.70 -7.85 -16.15
C ALA A 41 -17.92 -6.77 -15.08
N ASN A 42 -19.13 -6.72 -14.52
CA ASN A 42 -19.55 -5.80 -13.45
C ASN A 42 -18.77 -6.04 -12.14
N HIS A 43 -17.48 -5.72 -12.11
CA HIS A 43 -16.69 -5.41 -10.92
C HIS A 43 -15.67 -4.36 -11.35
N PRO A 44 -15.62 -3.17 -10.72
CA PRO A 44 -14.57 -2.21 -11.04
C PRO A 44 -13.23 -2.85 -10.70
N GLU A 45 -12.41 -3.13 -11.72
CA GLU A 45 -11.01 -3.51 -11.55
C GLU A 45 -10.37 -2.47 -10.63
N THR A 46 -10.10 -2.90 -9.39
CA THR A 46 -9.51 -2.01 -8.40
C THR A 46 -8.06 -1.83 -8.80
N ILE A 47 -7.75 -0.64 -9.33
CA ILE A 47 -6.38 -0.22 -9.65
C ILE A 47 -5.45 -0.45 -8.45
N GLU A 48 -4.22 -0.90 -8.68
CA GLU A 48 -3.29 -1.24 -7.59
C GLU A 48 -3.07 -0.09 -6.60
N GLN A 49 -3.10 1.14 -7.11
CA GLN A 49 -2.95 2.37 -6.33
C GLN A 49 -4.06 2.56 -5.31
N ALA A 50 -5.26 2.02 -5.57
CA ALA A 50 -6.41 2.11 -4.69
C ALA A 50 -6.42 1.04 -3.59
N ILE A 51 -5.58 0.00 -3.67
CA ILE A 51 -5.46 -1.05 -2.65
C ILE A 51 -5.32 -0.49 -1.22
N PRO A 52 -4.39 0.46 -0.93
CA PRO A 52 -4.27 1.00 0.43
C PRO A 52 -5.51 1.80 0.88
N VAL A 53 -6.24 2.44 -0.04
CA VAL A 53 -7.50 3.14 0.29
C VAL A 53 -8.63 2.15 0.56
N ALA A 54 -8.76 1.10 -0.26
CA ALA A 54 -9.72 0.03 -0.02
C ALA A 54 -9.44 -0.70 1.30
N ALA A 55 -8.17 -0.94 1.62
CA ALA A 55 -7.73 -1.48 2.91
C ALA A 55 -8.11 -0.56 4.07
N LEU A 56 -7.94 0.76 3.93
CA LEU A 56 -8.41 1.73 4.93
C LEU A 56 -9.93 1.62 5.14
N LEU A 57 -10.74 1.68 4.07
CA LEU A 57 -12.20 1.56 4.16
C LEU A 57 -12.62 0.27 4.87
N ARG A 58 -12.01 -0.86 4.50
CA ARG A 58 -12.27 -2.15 5.14
C ARG A 58 -11.87 -2.16 6.60
N SER A 59 -10.69 -1.64 6.94
CA SER A 59 -10.21 -1.58 8.33
C SER A 59 -11.15 -0.75 9.22
N VAL A 60 -11.72 0.32 8.69
CA VAL A 60 -12.71 1.16 9.40
C VAL A 60 -14.05 0.44 9.55
N LYS A 61 -14.48 -0.31 8.53
CA LYS A 61 -15.72 -1.09 8.57
C LYS A 61 -15.64 -2.20 9.61
N ASP A 62 -14.55 -2.96 9.58
CA ASP A 62 -14.33 -4.17 10.37
C ASP A 62 -13.62 -3.88 11.71
N SER A 63 -13.24 -2.61 11.97
CA SER A 63 -12.42 -2.20 13.11
C SER A 63 -11.09 -2.99 13.23
N ASP A 64 -10.50 -3.35 12.08
CA ASP A 64 -9.25 -4.12 11.99
C ASP A 64 -8.02 -3.21 12.16
N THR A 65 -7.48 -3.20 13.38
CA THR A 65 -6.26 -2.44 13.72
C THR A 65 -5.02 -2.89 12.95
N THR A 66 -4.90 -4.16 12.60
CA THR A 66 -3.72 -4.68 11.90
C THR A 66 -3.74 -4.19 10.46
N LEU A 67 -4.88 -4.35 9.78
CA LEU A 67 -5.06 -3.85 8.42
C LEU A 67 -4.93 -2.33 8.35
N PHE A 68 -5.45 -1.61 9.36
CA PHE A 68 -5.30 -0.17 9.48
C PHE A 68 -3.83 0.25 9.55
N LEU A 69 -3.00 -0.40 10.38
CA LEU A 69 -1.58 -0.05 10.47
C LEU A 69 -0.83 -0.40 9.18
N GLN A 70 -1.23 -1.47 8.49
CA GLN A 70 -0.57 -1.92 7.26
C GLN A 70 -0.82 -1.01 6.07
N CYS A 71 -1.87 -0.19 6.03
CA CYS A 71 -2.15 0.65 4.88
C CYS A 71 -1.24 1.89 4.80
N TRP A 72 -0.61 2.31 5.91
CA TRP A 72 0.23 3.50 5.99
C TRP A 72 1.70 3.23 5.65
N ASP A 73 2.38 4.24 5.12
CA ASP A 73 3.84 4.22 5.01
C ASP A 73 4.50 4.47 6.38
N GLN A 74 5.75 4.02 6.52
CA GLN A 74 6.51 4.12 7.77
C GLN A 74 6.69 5.57 8.26
N PRO A 75 7.09 6.54 7.40
CA PRO A 75 7.13 7.95 7.77
C PRO A 75 5.81 8.47 8.36
N THR A 76 4.67 8.22 7.72
CA THR A 76 3.36 8.67 8.23
C THR A 76 2.99 7.96 9.52
N THR A 77 3.21 6.65 9.61
CA THR A 77 2.99 5.86 10.82
C THR A 77 3.72 6.45 12.01
N ARG A 78 5.00 6.82 11.83
CA ARG A 78 5.81 7.45 12.87
C ARG A 78 5.31 8.86 13.22
N LYS A 79 5.02 9.69 12.22
CA LYS A 79 4.58 11.08 12.41
C LYS A 79 3.23 11.15 13.14
N MET A 80 2.29 10.28 12.79
CA MET A 80 0.97 10.20 13.41
C MET A 80 0.96 9.42 14.73
N GLY A 81 2.08 8.79 15.12
CA GLY A 81 2.16 7.95 16.31
C GLY A 81 1.22 6.73 16.23
N LEU A 82 1.08 6.14 15.04
CA LEU A 82 0.23 4.97 14.83
C LEU A 82 0.90 3.72 15.42
N SER A 83 0.14 3.03 16.26
CA SER A 83 0.54 1.81 16.95
C SER A 83 -0.70 0.97 17.22
N THR A 84 -0.53 -0.28 17.67
CA THR A 84 -1.66 -1.13 18.08
C THR A 84 -2.49 -0.51 19.21
N THR A 85 -1.87 0.31 20.06
CA THR A 85 -2.55 1.00 21.18
C THR A 85 -3.33 2.24 20.71
N THR A 86 -2.83 2.97 19.71
CA THR A 86 -3.45 4.22 19.24
C THR A 86 -4.40 4.00 18.06
N ALA A 87 -4.21 2.95 17.26
CA ALA A 87 -5.03 2.62 16.09
C ALA A 87 -6.54 2.50 16.38
N PRO A 88 -7.00 1.90 17.50
CA PRO A 88 -8.44 1.86 17.81
C PRO A 88 -9.08 3.24 17.86
N LYS A 89 -8.41 4.22 18.49
CA LYS A 89 -8.92 5.59 18.57
C LYS A 89 -9.02 6.24 17.19
N TRP A 90 -8.04 6.01 16.33
CA TRP A 90 -8.07 6.50 14.95
C TRP A 90 -9.19 5.86 14.15
N LEU A 91 -9.36 4.54 14.25
CA LEU A 91 -10.45 3.81 13.61
C LEU A 91 -11.81 4.35 14.03
N ASP A 92 -12.02 4.63 15.32
CA ASP A 92 -13.27 5.21 15.82
C ASP A 92 -13.53 6.61 15.22
N GLN A 93 -12.49 7.44 15.09
CA GLN A 93 -12.60 8.76 14.46
C GLN A 93 -12.96 8.64 12.97
N TYR A 94 -12.30 7.73 12.24
CA TYR A 94 -12.63 7.48 10.83
C TYR A 94 -14.05 6.93 10.67
N LYS A 95 -14.46 6.00 11.54
CA LYS A 95 -15.81 5.42 11.51
C LYS A 95 -16.86 6.50 11.72
N LEU A 96 -16.70 7.33 12.74
CA LEU A 96 -17.59 8.46 13.01
C LEU A 96 -17.65 9.43 11.82
N GLY A 97 -16.50 9.74 11.21
CA GLY A 97 -16.42 10.58 10.03
C GLY A 97 -17.15 9.99 8.81
N PHE A 98 -16.95 8.71 8.54
CA PHE A 98 -17.57 8.02 7.41
C PHE A 98 -19.07 7.81 7.61
N ASP A 99 -19.50 7.43 8.81
CA ASP A 99 -20.92 7.26 9.11
C ASP A 99 -21.66 8.60 9.02
N LYS A 100 -21.03 9.70 9.47
CA LYS A 100 -21.59 11.05 9.31
C LYS A 100 -21.64 11.51 7.84
N ALA A 101 -20.62 11.18 7.06
CA ALA A 101 -20.54 11.62 5.65
C ALA A 101 -21.44 10.79 4.73
N PHE A 102 -21.46 9.47 4.90
CA PHE A 102 -22.03 8.51 3.93
C PHE A 102 -23.25 7.74 4.47
N GLY A 103 -23.53 7.76 5.78
CA GLY A 103 -24.61 6.99 6.38
C GLY A 103 -24.31 5.49 6.32
N THR A 104 -25.19 4.71 5.70
CA THR A 104 -24.93 3.28 5.46
C THR A 104 -24.07 3.10 4.21
N TRP A 105 -22.83 2.66 4.40
CA TRP A 105 -21.85 2.43 3.34
C TRP A 105 -21.21 1.04 3.44
N SER A 106 -20.74 0.53 2.30
CA SER A 106 -19.90 -0.67 2.19
C SER A 106 -18.61 -0.35 1.42
N PRO A 107 -17.45 -0.93 1.79
CA PRO A 107 -16.20 -0.69 1.05
C PRO A 107 -16.30 -0.97 -0.46
N VAL A 108 -17.15 -1.93 -0.86
CA VAL A 108 -17.34 -2.33 -2.27
C VAL A 108 -18.16 -1.34 -3.09
N ASP A 109 -18.88 -0.42 -2.44
CA ASP A 109 -19.71 0.58 -3.12
C ASP A 109 -18.90 1.80 -3.58
N PHE A 110 -17.61 1.86 -3.21
CA PHE A 110 -16.73 2.97 -3.57
C PHE A 110 -16.14 2.77 -4.96
N THR A 111 -16.15 3.83 -5.75
CA THR A 111 -15.40 3.92 -7.01
C THR A 111 -14.11 4.68 -6.76
N PHE A 112 -12.99 4.15 -7.27
CA PHE A 112 -11.66 4.76 -7.08
C PHE A 112 -11.14 5.35 -8.38
N THR A 113 -10.53 6.52 -8.28
CA THR A 113 -9.81 7.18 -9.37
C THR A 113 -8.41 7.53 -8.89
N PHE A 114 -7.40 7.34 -9.74
CA PHE A 114 -6.01 7.67 -9.44
C PHE A 114 -5.49 8.73 -10.39
N THR A 115 -4.78 9.70 -9.81
CA THR A 115 -4.04 10.72 -10.56
C THR A 115 -2.63 10.79 -9.99
N GLY A 116 -1.63 10.51 -10.82
CA GLY A 116 -0.23 10.53 -10.41
C GLY A 116 0.70 9.88 -11.43
N ASP A 117 1.86 9.50 -10.94
CA ASP A 117 2.92 8.82 -11.69
C ASP A 117 3.13 7.37 -11.19
N ALA A 118 4.20 6.73 -11.65
CA ALA A 118 4.50 5.33 -11.32
C ALA A 118 4.86 5.08 -9.84
N ASN A 119 5.27 6.12 -9.11
CA ASN A 119 5.78 6.03 -7.74
C ASN A 119 4.91 6.78 -6.72
N SER A 120 4.11 7.75 -7.17
CA SER A 120 3.28 8.55 -6.26
C SER A 120 2.03 9.08 -6.94
N GLY A 121 1.02 9.40 -6.15
CA GLY A 121 -0.15 10.09 -6.66
C GLY A 121 -1.22 10.24 -5.61
N THR A 122 -2.43 10.47 -6.09
CA THR A 122 -3.60 10.68 -5.24
C THR A 122 -4.73 9.78 -5.70
N VAL A 123 -5.37 9.12 -4.75
CA VAL A 123 -6.57 8.33 -4.98
C VAL A 123 -7.78 9.07 -4.42
N THR A 124 -8.79 9.25 -5.25
CA THR A 124 -10.09 9.78 -4.85
C THR A 124 -11.10 8.64 -4.85
N ALA A 125 -11.74 8.42 -3.71
CA ALA A 125 -12.80 7.43 -3.55
C ALA A 125 -14.17 8.14 -3.52
N THR A 126 -15.11 7.66 -4.31
CA THR A 126 -16.45 8.28 -4.46
C THR A 126 -17.54 7.27 -4.12
N PHE A 127 -18.53 7.69 -3.34
CA PHE A 127 -19.71 6.93 -2.95
C PHE A 127 -20.96 7.81 -3.09
N LYS A 128 -21.92 7.40 -3.94
CA LYS A 128 -23.21 8.10 -4.15
C LYS A 128 -23.05 9.63 -4.27
N ASP A 129 -22.25 10.06 -5.23
CA ASP A 129 -21.95 11.47 -5.54
C ASP A 129 -21.14 12.24 -4.48
N LYS A 130 -20.71 11.57 -3.40
CA LYS A 130 -19.83 12.14 -2.37
C LYS A 130 -18.42 11.57 -2.53
N SER A 131 -17.43 12.44 -2.57
CA SER A 131 -16.03 12.05 -2.61
C SER A 131 -15.37 12.16 -1.23
N LEU A 132 -14.55 11.19 -0.87
CA LEU A 132 -13.56 11.37 0.18
C LEU A 132 -12.54 12.45 -0.20
N PRO A 133 -11.94 13.13 0.79
CA PRO A 133 -10.75 13.94 0.55
C PRO A 133 -9.70 13.12 -0.22
N PRO A 134 -9.07 13.69 -1.26
CA PRO A 134 -8.08 12.97 -2.05
C PRO A 134 -6.93 12.46 -1.15
N LEU A 135 -6.70 11.15 -1.16
CA LEU A 135 -5.71 10.49 -0.32
C LEU A 135 -4.43 10.26 -1.10
N LYS A 136 -3.31 10.74 -0.56
CA LYS A 136 -2.01 10.55 -1.18
C LYS A 136 -1.56 9.11 -0.99
N VAL A 137 -1.07 8.52 -2.08
CA VAL A 137 -0.49 7.18 -2.08
C VAL A 137 0.91 7.23 -2.66
N VAL A 138 1.80 6.42 -2.09
CA VAL A 138 3.19 6.29 -2.54
C VAL A 138 3.53 4.81 -2.67
N ARG A 139 4.37 4.49 -3.65
CA ARG A 139 4.95 3.15 -3.81
C ARG A 139 6.13 3.03 -2.84
N SER A 140 6.01 2.12 -1.88
CA SER A 140 7.05 1.82 -0.90
C SER A 140 7.46 0.35 -1.05
N LEU A 141 8.71 0.14 -1.45
CA LEU A 141 9.20 -1.17 -1.91
C LEU A 141 8.31 -1.69 -3.05
N ASP A 142 7.55 -2.76 -2.80
CA ASP A 142 6.68 -3.42 -3.79
C ASP A 142 5.19 -3.24 -3.50
N ALA A 143 4.81 -2.29 -2.61
CA ALA A 143 3.42 -2.05 -2.26
C ALA A 143 3.05 -0.57 -2.24
N TRP A 144 1.82 -0.25 -2.66
CA TRP A 144 1.23 1.07 -2.48
C TRP A 144 0.80 1.27 -1.03
N LYS A 145 1.11 2.43 -0.48
CA LYS A 145 0.79 2.84 0.90
C LYS A 145 0.17 4.23 0.93
N LEU A 146 -0.70 4.47 1.90
CA LEU A 146 -1.17 5.80 2.24
C LEU A 146 0.00 6.61 2.81
N ALA A 147 0.13 7.83 2.32
CA ALA A 147 1.05 8.83 2.85
C ALA A 147 0.28 10.08 3.25
N GLU A 148 0.82 10.81 4.22
CA GLU A 148 0.31 12.15 4.51
C GLU A 148 0.62 13.11 3.35
N LYS A 149 -0.34 14.00 3.08
CA LYS A 149 -0.23 15.02 2.03
C LYS A 149 1.02 15.87 2.20
#